data_AF-A0A7J0GC34-F1
#
_entry.id   AF-A0A7J0GC34-F1
#
_cell.length_a   1.000
_cell.length_b   1.000
_cell.length_c   1.000
_cell.angle_alpha   90.00
_cell.angle_beta   90.00
_cell.angle_gamma   90.00
#
_symmetry.space_group_name_H-M   'P 1'
#
loop_
_entity.id
_entity.type
_entity.pdbx_description
1 polymer ?
#
loop_
_entity_poly.entity_id
_entity_poly.type
_entity_poly.pdbx_seq_one_letter_code
_entity_poly.pdbx_strand_id
1 'polypeptide(L)'
;MSRPGDWNCRSCQYLNFQRRDSCQRCGEPKPGERGDYGSFGGRGGSSSFGFSTGPDVRPGDWYCNIGNCGTHNFASRSSCFKCGAFKDDSPSGGFDSDMPRARGFGFGGGSGSSRSGWKSGDWICTM
;
A
#
# COMPACT_ATOMS: atom_id res chain seq x y z
N MET A 1 -7.99 19.79 -27.66
CA MET A 1 -9.25 19.13 -28.06
C MET A 1 -9.81 18.41 -26.85
N SER A 2 -11.06 18.68 -26.46
CA SER A 2 -11.75 17.95 -25.39
C SER A 2 -12.12 16.56 -25.88
N ARG A 3 -11.73 15.52 -25.15
CA ARG A 3 -12.12 14.14 -25.45
C ARG A 3 -13.55 13.90 -24.94
N PRO A 4 -14.32 13.00 -25.58
CA PRO A 4 -15.60 12.57 -25.02
C PRO A 4 -15.35 11.99 -23.61
N GLY A 5 -16.02 12.59 -22.60
CA GLY A 5 -15.89 12.23 -21.19
C GLY A 5 -15.11 13.23 -20.33
N ASP A 6 -14.39 14.19 -20.93
CA ASP A 6 -13.80 15.30 -20.19
C ASP A 6 -14.90 16.22 -19.65
N TRP A 7 -14.72 16.74 -18.44
CA TRP A 7 -15.74 17.52 -17.73
C TRP A 7 -15.21 18.88 -17.29
N ASN A 8 -16.04 19.92 -17.44
CA ASN A 8 -15.71 21.26 -16.97
C ASN A 8 -16.15 21.42 -15.51
N CYS A 9 -15.25 21.93 -14.67
CA CYS A 9 -15.57 22.21 -13.28
C CYS A 9 -16.64 23.31 -13.18
N ARG A 10 -17.70 23.09 -12.41
CA ARG A 10 -18.76 24.10 -12.22
C ARG A 10 -18.30 25.33 -11.44
N SER A 11 -17.32 25.16 -10.55
CA SER A 11 -16.80 26.24 -9.70
C SER A 11 -15.83 27.16 -10.45
N CYS A 12 -14.86 26.60 -11.18
CA CYS A 12 -13.79 27.38 -11.82
C CYS A 12 -13.69 27.24 -13.35
N GLN A 13 -14.63 26.53 -13.98
CA GLN A 13 -14.72 26.29 -15.43
C GLN A 13 -13.49 25.62 -16.06
N TYR A 14 -12.57 25.10 -15.25
CA TYR A 14 -11.40 24.37 -15.72
C TYR A 14 -11.81 23.01 -16.32
N LEU A 15 -11.23 22.66 -17.48
CA LEU A 15 -11.44 21.37 -18.14
C LEU A 15 -10.64 20.28 -17.41
N ASN A 16 -11.33 19.26 -16.93
CA ASN A 16 -10.73 18.11 -16.26
C ASN A 16 -10.90 16.85 -17.11
N PHE A 17 -9.92 15.95 -17.04
CA PHE A 17 -9.99 14.68 -17.72
C PHE A 17 -11.04 13.75 -17.10
N GLN A 18 -11.69 12.93 -17.92
CA GLN A 18 -12.73 11.96 -17.49
C GLN A 18 -12.36 11.14 -16.25
N ARG A 19 -11.09 10.72 -16.16
CA ARG A 19 -10.53 9.88 -15.09
C ARG A 19 -10.41 10.56 -13.73
N ARG A 20 -10.62 11.88 -13.67
CA ARG A 20 -10.48 12.65 -12.43
C ARG A 20 -11.86 12.80 -11.78
N ASP A 21 -11.93 12.41 -10.52
CA ASP A 21 -13.10 12.59 -9.66
C ASP A 21 -13.13 13.96 -8.97
N SER A 22 -12.09 14.77 -9.15
CA SER A 22 -11.97 16.12 -8.56
C SER A 22 -11.24 17.09 -9.48
N CYS A 23 -11.57 18.37 -9.39
CA CYS A 23 -11.01 19.40 -10.24
C CYS A 23 -9.52 19.61 -9.94
N GLN A 24 -8.69 19.63 -10.97
CA GLN A 24 -7.24 19.86 -10.83
C GLN A 24 -6.90 21.26 -10.30
N ARG A 25 -7.80 22.24 -10.47
CA ARG A 25 -7.53 23.63 -10.10
C ARG A 25 -8.04 23.99 -8.70
N CYS A 26 -9.26 23.58 -8.36
CA CYS A 26 -9.90 23.95 -7.10
C CYS A 26 -10.26 22.77 -6.19
N GLY A 27 -10.08 21.51 -6.65
CA GLY A 27 -10.42 20.32 -5.87
C GLY A 27 -11.90 19.96 -5.85
N GLU A 28 -12.77 20.75 -6.47
CA GLU A 28 -14.22 20.50 -6.49
C GLU A 28 -14.53 19.12 -7.10
N PRO A 29 -15.38 18.29 -6.45
CA PRO A 29 -15.70 16.97 -6.98
C PRO A 29 -16.39 17.05 -8.35
N LYS A 30 -16.19 16.03 -9.17
CA LYS A 30 -16.88 15.89 -10.45
C LYS A 30 -18.39 15.92 -10.20
N PRO A 31 -19.17 16.78 -10.88
CA PRO A 31 -20.62 16.71 -10.83
C PRO A 31 -21.05 15.42 -11.54
N GLY A 32 -21.24 14.36 -10.77
CA GLY A 32 -21.69 13.07 -11.27
C GLY A 32 -23.20 13.06 -11.46
N GLU A 33 -23.62 12.65 -12.64
CA GLU A 33 -24.98 12.20 -12.91
C GLU A 33 -25.34 11.13 -11.90
N ARG A 34 -26.55 11.26 -11.36
CA ARG A 34 -27.20 10.44 -10.34
C ARG A 34 -26.95 8.93 -10.53
N GLY A 35 -25.85 8.44 -9.98
CA GLY A 35 -25.70 7.07 -9.56
C GLY A 35 -26.29 6.96 -8.17
N ASP A 36 -27.54 6.52 -8.13
CA ASP A 36 -28.26 6.06 -6.94
C ASP A 36 -27.39 5.02 -6.20
N TYR A 37 -26.61 5.46 -5.21
CA TYR A 37 -26.21 4.58 -4.12
C TYR A 37 -27.25 4.79 -3.04
N GLY A 38 -28.00 3.72 -2.79
CA GLY A 38 -29.25 3.73 -2.06
C GLY A 38 -29.22 4.51 -0.75
N SER A 39 -30.30 5.24 -0.55
CA SER A 39 -30.76 5.69 0.77
C SER A 39 -31.01 4.48 1.68
N PHE A 40 -30.28 4.39 2.79
CA PHE A 40 -30.80 3.96 4.08
C PHE A 40 -29.91 4.58 5.17
N GLY A 41 -30.45 5.51 5.96
CA GLY A 41 -30.76 5.24 7.37
C GLY A 41 -29.49 5.27 8.22
N GLY A 42 -29.31 6.24 9.12
CA GLY A 42 -29.87 6.09 10.44
C GLY A 42 -28.99 5.20 11.33
N ARG A 43 -28.46 5.78 12.41
CA ARG A 43 -28.13 5.12 13.69
C ARG A 43 -27.70 3.64 13.65
N GLY A 44 -26.41 3.41 13.85
CA GLY A 44 -25.92 2.32 14.71
C GLY A 44 -25.83 0.91 14.12
N GLY A 45 -24.76 0.23 14.52
CA GLY A 45 -24.81 -1.18 14.93
C GLY A 45 -24.94 -2.26 13.85
N SER A 46 -23.85 -3.05 13.72
CA SER A 46 -23.85 -4.51 13.60
C SER A 46 -24.57 -5.18 12.40
N SER A 47 -23.74 -5.86 11.60
CA SER A 47 -23.90 -7.23 11.07
C SER A 47 -24.50 -7.49 9.66
N SER A 48 -23.73 -8.26 8.87
CA SER A 48 -24.20 -9.40 8.05
C SER A 48 -24.43 -9.27 6.52
N PHE A 49 -23.53 -8.64 5.75
CA PHE A 49 -23.44 -8.91 4.29
C PHE A 49 -21.98 -9.03 3.85
N GLY A 50 -21.56 -10.25 3.52
CA GLY A 50 -20.17 -10.64 3.29
C GLY A 50 -19.60 -10.15 1.97
N PHE A 51 -18.85 -9.05 2.05
CA PHE A 51 -17.62 -8.89 1.28
C PHE A 51 -16.51 -8.88 2.32
N SER A 52 -15.60 -9.84 2.27
CA SER A 52 -14.54 -10.01 3.23
C SER A 52 -13.67 -8.75 3.30
N THR A 53 -14.02 -7.83 4.20
CA THR A 53 -13.08 -6.96 4.88
C THR A 53 -12.20 -7.86 5.74
N GLY A 54 -11.35 -8.65 5.09
CA GLY A 54 -10.07 -8.95 5.69
C GLY A 54 -9.46 -7.61 6.06
N PRO A 55 -8.73 -7.50 7.18
CA PRO A 55 -8.11 -6.23 7.53
C PRO A 55 -7.37 -5.76 6.27
N ASP A 56 -7.61 -4.53 5.83
CA ASP A 56 -6.98 -3.91 4.65
C ASP A 56 -5.46 -3.69 4.86
N VAL A 57 -4.81 -4.64 5.53
CA VAL A 57 -3.50 -4.64 6.16
C VAL A 57 -2.80 -5.85 5.58
N ARG A 58 -1.78 -5.60 4.76
CA ARG A 58 -1.06 -6.69 4.12
C ARG A 58 -0.29 -7.48 5.19
N PRO A 59 -0.03 -8.78 4.98
CA PRO A 59 0.85 -9.53 5.86
C PRO A 59 2.19 -8.79 6.04
N GLY A 60 2.50 -8.43 7.29
CA GLY A 60 3.72 -7.70 7.66
C GLY A 60 3.52 -6.20 7.92
N ASP A 61 2.42 -5.61 7.47
CA ASP A 61 2.06 -4.25 7.86
C ASP A 61 1.70 -4.24 9.37
N TRP A 62 2.02 -3.14 10.05
CA TRP A 62 1.90 -3.05 11.51
C TRP A 62 1.31 -1.71 11.95
N TYR A 63 0.55 -1.71 13.03
CA TYR A 63 0.02 -0.49 13.62
C TYR A 63 0.90 -0.01 14.75
N CYS A 64 1.16 1.29 14.78
CA CYS A 64 1.89 1.90 15.88
C CYS A 64 1.02 1.96 17.14
N ASN A 65 1.43 1.24 18.19
CA ASN A 65 0.77 1.19 19.49
C ASN A 65 1.35 2.18 20.53
N ILE A 66 2.46 2.87 20.22
CA ILE A 66 3.07 3.85 21.12
C ILE A 66 2.12 5.03 21.37
N GLY A 67 1.78 5.25 22.65
CA GLY A 67 1.19 6.49 23.19
C GLY A 67 -0.17 6.95 22.66
N ASN A 68 -0.88 6.17 21.82
CA ASN A 68 -2.06 6.52 21.00
C ASN A 68 -1.76 6.97 19.55
N CYS A 69 -0.61 6.62 18.98
CA CYS A 69 -0.31 6.95 17.60
C CYS A 69 -1.33 6.31 16.62
N GLY A 70 -1.59 5.01 16.75
CA GLY A 70 -2.61 4.26 15.99
C GLY A 70 -2.39 4.20 14.48
N THR A 71 -1.28 4.74 13.97
CA THR A 71 -1.05 4.85 12.53
C THR A 71 -0.59 3.53 11.92
N HIS A 72 -1.10 3.24 10.73
CA HIS A 72 -0.69 2.10 9.91
C HIS A 72 0.69 2.34 9.28
N ASN A 73 1.62 1.42 9.50
CA ASN A 73 2.94 1.42 8.88
C ASN A 73 3.06 0.22 7.92
N PHE A 74 3.72 0.45 6.78
CA PHE A 74 4.01 -0.62 5.83
C PHE A 74 5.07 -1.58 6.38
N ALA A 75 5.01 -2.85 5.98
CA ALA A 75 5.92 -3.93 6.37
C ALA A 75 7.41 -3.61 6.16
N SER A 76 7.72 -2.75 5.19
CA SER A 76 9.09 -2.31 4.89
C SER A 76 9.68 -1.34 5.93
N ARG A 77 8.86 -0.83 6.85
CA ARG A 77 9.30 0.16 7.85
C ARG A 77 9.57 -0.49 9.20
N SER A 78 10.77 -0.26 9.73
CA SER A 78 11.16 -0.65 11.09
C SER A 78 10.73 0.37 12.16
N SER A 79 10.34 1.57 11.74
CA SER A 79 9.92 2.66 12.62
C SER A 79 8.68 3.37 12.10
N CYS A 80 7.90 3.93 13.02
CA CYS A 80 6.65 4.58 12.74
C CYS A 80 6.89 5.88 11.96
N PHE A 81 6.21 6.08 10.83
CA PHE A 81 6.39 7.30 10.02
C PHE A 81 5.96 8.59 10.75
N LYS A 82 5.08 8.47 11.75
CA LYS A 82 4.51 9.61 12.48
C LYS A 82 5.30 9.97 13.74
N CYS A 83 5.68 8.97 14.55
CA CYS A 83 6.32 9.20 15.85
C CYS A 83 7.73 8.61 15.97
N GLY A 84 8.22 7.89 14.97
CA GLY A 84 9.55 7.27 14.99
C GLY A 84 9.68 6.05 15.89
N ALA A 85 8.63 5.65 16.61
CA ALA A 85 8.63 4.44 17.45
C ALA A 85 8.99 3.20 16.63
N PHE A 86 9.82 2.32 17.17
CA PHE A 86 10.20 1.07 16.49
C PHE A 86 9.05 0.06 16.53
N LYS A 87 9.02 -0.83 15.53
CA LYS A 87 8.18 -2.02 15.55
C LYS A 87 8.63 -2.89 16.74
N ASP A 88 7.73 -3.15 17.69
CA ASP A 88 8.00 -4.05 18.79
C ASP A 88 8.11 -5.48 18.23
N ASP A 89 9.34 -5.95 18.05
CA ASP A 89 9.64 -7.34 17.72
C ASP A 89 9.74 -8.13 19.03
N SER A 90 8.60 -8.34 19.68
CA SER A 90 8.49 -9.36 20.70
C SER A 90 8.07 -10.67 20.02
N PRO A 91 8.97 -11.68 19.90
CA PRO A 91 8.63 -12.98 19.36
C PRO A 91 7.87 -13.77 20.42
N SER A 92 6.62 -13.40 20.69
CA SER A 92 5.68 -14.22 21.45
C SER A 92 5.10 -15.30 20.52
N GLY A 93 5.96 -16.23 20.15
CA GLY A 93 5.63 -17.39 19.33
C GLY A 93 6.57 -18.53 19.66
N GLY A 94 6.56 -18.97 20.92
CA GLY A 94 7.21 -20.20 21.33
C GLY A 94 6.49 -21.42 20.75
N PHE A 95 7.20 -22.17 19.92
CA PHE A 95 7.16 -23.63 19.83
C PHE A 95 8.53 -24.02 19.23
N ASP A 96 9.44 -24.53 20.06
CA ASP A 96 9.65 -25.94 20.36
C ASP A 96 10.59 -26.63 19.33
N SER A 97 11.58 -27.31 19.92
CA SER A 97 12.44 -28.34 19.35
C SER A 97 13.72 -28.00 18.56
N ASP A 98 14.84 -28.04 19.31
CA ASP A 98 15.95 -28.98 19.10
C ASP A 98 16.76 -28.93 17.78
N MET A 99 17.98 -28.38 17.85
CA MET A 99 19.22 -29.19 17.73
C MET A 99 20.48 -28.28 17.68
N PRO A 100 21.40 -28.37 18.66
CA PRO A 100 22.72 -27.74 18.55
C PRO A 100 23.63 -28.70 17.77
N ARG A 101 23.98 -28.36 16.53
CA ARG A 101 25.04 -29.07 15.81
C ARG A 101 26.13 -28.10 15.37
N ALA A 102 27.02 -27.83 16.31
CA ALA A 102 28.33 -27.24 16.07
C ALA A 102 29.16 -28.09 15.08
N ARG A 103 30.09 -27.41 14.39
CA ARG A 103 31.20 -27.84 13.47
C ARG A 103 30.95 -27.26 12.06
N GLY A 104 31.79 -26.45 11.42
CA GLY A 104 33.18 -26.04 11.61
C GLY A 104 33.64 -25.31 10.33
N PHE A 105 34.78 -24.62 10.44
CA PHE A 105 35.53 -23.79 9.48
C PHE A 105 35.59 -24.22 7.99
N GLY A 106 35.67 -23.24 7.07
CA GLY A 106 36.04 -23.46 5.66
C GLY A 106 36.09 -22.19 4.78
N PHE A 107 37.29 -21.77 4.46
CA PHE A 107 37.75 -20.65 3.61
C PHE A 107 37.81 -21.06 2.12
N GLY A 108 37.61 -20.13 1.19
CA GLY A 108 37.95 -20.35 -0.23
C GLY A 108 37.32 -19.35 -1.20
N GLY A 109 38.12 -18.42 -1.71
CA GLY A 109 37.73 -17.39 -2.67
C GLY A 109 37.67 -17.87 -4.13
N GLY A 110 37.20 -16.97 -5.00
CA GLY A 110 37.14 -17.17 -6.44
C GLY A 110 36.77 -15.89 -7.16
N SER A 111 37.79 -15.10 -7.50
CA SER A 111 37.75 -13.97 -8.42
C SER A 111 37.27 -14.38 -9.82
N GLY A 112 36.37 -13.61 -10.42
CA GLY A 112 35.94 -13.80 -11.82
C GLY A 112 35.33 -12.52 -12.39
N SER A 113 36.12 -11.84 -13.22
CA SER A 113 35.86 -10.58 -13.89
C SER A 113 34.58 -10.53 -14.75
N SER A 114 33.94 -9.36 -14.72
CA SER A 114 33.34 -8.66 -15.86
C SER A 114 32.51 -9.47 -16.87
N ARG A 115 31.19 -9.22 -16.90
CA ARG A 115 30.44 -8.69 -18.06
C ARG A 115 28.93 -8.71 -17.78
N SER A 116 28.34 -7.50 -17.85
CA SER A 116 26.95 -7.23 -18.22
C SER A 116 25.88 -8.02 -17.45
N GLY A 117 25.40 -7.44 -16.35
CA GLY A 117 24.26 -7.93 -15.57
C GLY A 117 22.94 -7.85 -16.34
N TRP A 118 22.79 -8.68 -17.36
CA TRP A 118 21.61 -8.81 -18.20
C TRP A 118 21.14 -10.27 -18.07
N LYS A 119 19.89 -10.44 -17.66
CA LYS A 119 19.26 -11.75 -17.45
C LYS A 119 18.32 -12.05 -18.62
N SER A 120 18.10 -13.34 -18.83
CA SER A 120 17.13 -13.85 -19.80
C SER A 120 15.74 -13.29 -19.48
N GLY A 121 15.21 -12.43 -20.36
CA GLY A 121 13.88 -11.81 -20.19
C GLY A 121 13.88 -10.29 -20.09
N ASP A 122 15.05 -9.64 -20.06
CA ASP A 122 15.13 -8.18 -20.10
C ASP A 122 14.75 -7.67 -21.51
N TRP A 123 13.60 -6.99 -21.61
CA TRP A 123 13.11 -6.41 -22.87
C TRP A 123 13.75 -5.04 -23.11
N ILE A 124 14.20 -4.81 -24.34
CA ILE A 124 14.89 -3.59 -24.75
C ILE A 124 13.86 -2.66 -25.43
N CYS A 125 13.71 -1.43 -24.93
CA CYS A 125 12.85 -0.44 -25.58
C CYS A 125 13.52 0.04 -26.88
N THR A 126 12.97 -0.33 -28.03
CA THR A 126 13.36 0.22 -29.33
C THR A 126 12.52 1.47 -29.61
N MET A 127 13.17 2.50 -30.15
CA MET A 127 12.66 3.87 -30.34
C MET A 127 11.25 3.96 -30.93
#